data_AF-A0A954LJW9-F1
#
_entry.id   AF-A0A954LJW9-F1
#
_cell.length_a   1.000
_cell.length_b   1.000
_cell.length_c   1.000
_cell.angle_alpha   90.00
_cell.angle_beta   90.00
_cell.angle_gamma   90.00
#
_symmetry.space_group_name_H-M   'P 1'
#
loop_
_entity.id
_entity.type
_entity.pdbx_description
1 polymer ?
#
loop_
_entity_poly.entity_id
_entity_poly.type
_entity_poly.pdbx_seq_one_letter_code
_entity_poly.pdbx_strand_id
1 'polypeptide(L)'
;GTDGTTELASFFAYHQDFTGGVFVAVADLNGDNHADIITGAGPGGGPHVRVFSGMDGSELFSFFAYNSGFTGGVHVAAGDITNDGIPDIITAAGQGGGPHVRVFDGATPQTGGVAGTDMGGPLGSFFAYDDSFTGGVFIATGDVDGDGRVDIVTSPGETGGPHVKVFGGLQGTTLNLPIGNFFAYDSDFKGGVRVAVTDINDDGMADVITVPGKEMEPELKVFDASTSGTISDDPETLSSRNSAEYAEFTGGLFVGAGTFFDSVVEKNLRLADGFAPSDDAVSLTPMQAQIVFDAALTRLEMAGLSAVDLADLSNLSIEVTDLPGNRLGQALPGIIRIDHNAAGVGWFVDSTPFDDNEYDPSTLKGLEPASIGGVDLLTVILHELAHELGGVDLDASEFPEHLLADRLEPGQRRLP
;
A
#
# COMPACT_ATOMS: atom_id res chain seq x y z
N GLY A 1 -4.88 16.17 -10.27
CA GLY A 1 -5.29 17.52 -9.81
C GLY A 1 -6.18 17.39 -8.60
N THR A 2 -6.11 18.32 -7.66
CA THR A 2 -6.78 18.28 -6.34
C THR A 2 -8.32 18.24 -6.39
N ASP A 3 -8.93 18.37 -7.57
CA ASP A 3 -10.38 18.27 -7.80
C ASP A 3 -10.82 16.94 -8.43
N GLY A 4 -9.89 16.02 -8.72
CA GLY A 4 -10.17 14.74 -9.37
C GLY A 4 -10.66 14.84 -10.82
N THR A 5 -10.69 16.03 -11.43
CA THR A 5 -11.19 16.24 -12.81
C THR A 5 -10.07 16.49 -13.83
N THR A 6 -8.86 16.76 -13.36
CA THR A 6 -7.70 16.98 -14.23
C THR A 6 -7.17 15.64 -14.74
N GLU A 7 -7.28 15.40 -16.05
CA GLU A 7 -6.58 14.32 -16.75
C GLU A 7 -5.06 14.53 -16.60
N LEU A 8 -4.37 13.55 -15.99
CA LEU A 8 -2.91 13.60 -15.79
C LEU A 8 -2.16 13.15 -17.05
N ALA A 9 -2.68 12.14 -17.74
CA ALA A 9 -2.13 11.61 -18.99
C ALA A 9 -3.22 10.87 -19.79
N SER A 10 -3.04 10.80 -21.11
CA SER A 10 -3.87 9.99 -22.01
C SER A 10 -3.03 9.48 -23.17
N PHE A 11 -3.05 8.17 -23.35
CA PHE A 11 -2.33 7.46 -24.40
C PHE A 11 -2.99 6.11 -24.69
N PHE A 12 -2.68 5.54 -25.86
CA PHE A 12 -3.16 4.21 -26.22
C PHE A 12 -2.17 3.14 -25.74
N ALA A 13 -2.56 2.36 -24.73
CA ALA A 13 -1.76 1.24 -24.22
C ALA A 13 -1.63 0.07 -25.22
N TYR A 14 -2.46 0.00 -26.25
CA TYR A 14 -2.37 -0.97 -27.35
C TYR A 14 -2.80 -0.31 -28.67
N HIS A 15 -2.81 -1.04 -29.78
CA HIS A 15 -3.29 -0.50 -31.05
C HIS A 15 -4.73 0.02 -30.93
N GLN A 16 -5.04 1.21 -31.47
CA GLN A 16 -6.34 1.88 -31.32
C GLN A 16 -7.55 1.07 -31.82
N ASP A 17 -7.34 0.15 -32.76
CA ASP A 17 -8.40 -0.73 -33.29
C ASP A 17 -8.67 -1.95 -32.38
N PHE A 18 -7.82 -2.18 -31.38
CA PHE A 18 -8.02 -3.24 -30.41
C PHE A 18 -9.10 -2.84 -29.41
N THR A 19 -10.17 -3.63 -29.36
CA THR A 19 -11.38 -3.36 -28.56
C THR A 19 -11.64 -4.42 -27.49
N GLY A 20 -10.66 -5.30 -27.23
CA GLY A 20 -10.76 -6.38 -26.24
C GLY A 20 -10.68 -5.90 -24.78
N GLY A 21 -10.50 -4.61 -24.55
CA GLY A 21 -10.26 -4.04 -23.23
C GLY A 21 -8.85 -4.30 -22.73
N VAL A 22 -8.55 -3.79 -21.54
CA VAL A 22 -7.24 -3.88 -20.88
C VAL A 22 -7.45 -4.16 -19.41
N PHE A 23 -6.63 -5.05 -18.85
CA PHE A 23 -6.48 -5.25 -17.42
C PHE A 23 -5.33 -4.39 -16.92
N VAL A 24 -5.51 -3.71 -15.79
CA VAL A 24 -4.54 -2.74 -15.28
C VAL A 24 -4.15 -3.10 -13.86
N ALA A 25 -2.87 -2.98 -13.58
CA ALA A 25 -2.27 -2.95 -12.25
C ALA A 25 -1.30 -1.77 -12.18
N VAL A 26 -0.90 -1.40 -10.97
CA VAL A 26 -0.02 -0.25 -10.72
C VAL A 26 0.97 -0.61 -9.63
N ALA A 27 2.22 -0.21 -9.81
CA ALA A 27 3.32 -0.42 -8.88
C ALA A 27 4.55 0.37 -9.36
N ASP A 28 5.41 0.86 -8.46
CA ASP A 28 6.67 1.49 -8.84
C ASP A 28 7.70 0.42 -9.25
N LEU A 29 7.86 0.18 -10.56
CA LEU A 29 8.74 -0.87 -11.10
C LEU A 29 10.14 -0.37 -11.43
N ASN A 30 10.36 0.95 -11.41
CA ASN A 30 11.62 1.56 -11.78
C ASN A 30 12.34 2.25 -10.61
N GLY A 31 11.71 2.30 -9.42
CA GLY A 31 12.24 2.86 -8.19
C GLY A 31 12.31 4.39 -8.18
N ASP A 32 11.45 5.07 -8.94
CA ASP A 32 11.40 6.53 -9.03
C ASP A 32 10.38 7.19 -8.08
N ASN A 33 9.78 6.41 -7.19
CA ASN A 33 8.71 6.77 -6.26
C ASN A 33 7.41 7.25 -6.93
N HIS A 34 7.22 6.97 -8.22
CA HIS A 34 5.95 7.14 -8.92
C HIS A 34 5.43 5.76 -9.34
N ALA A 35 4.16 5.48 -9.06
CA ALA A 35 3.57 4.20 -9.45
C ALA A 35 3.47 4.09 -10.99
N ASP A 36 4.09 3.06 -11.55
CA ASP A 36 4.01 2.71 -12.96
C ASP A 36 2.71 2.01 -13.31
N ILE A 37 2.35 2.04 -14.59
CA ILE A 37 1.11 1.47 -15.13
C ILE A 37 1.44 0.16 -15.84
N ILE A 38 0.93 -0.95 -15.31
CA ILE A 38 1.07 -2.28 -15.89
C ILE A 38 -0.23 -2.62 -16.60
N THR A 39 -0.14 -3.02 -17.86
CA THR A 39 -1.30 -3.36 -18.68
C THR A 39 -1.18 -4.77 -19.23
N GLY A 40 -2.28 -5.53 -19.17
CA GLY A 40 -2.46 -6.81 -19.85
C GLY A 40 -3.57 -6.69 -20.89
N ALA A 41 -3.31 -7.16 -22.12
CA ALA A 41 -4.32 -7.10 -23.17
C ALA A 41 -5.51 -8.01 -22.80
N GLY A 42 -6.74 -7.52 -23.02
CA GLY A 42 -7.95 -8.32 -22.81
C GLY A 42 -8.25 -9.35 -23.91
N PRO A 43 -9.42 -10.01 -23.86
CA PRO A 43 -9.80 -11.04 -24.82
C PRO A 43 -9.73 -10.58 -26.28
N GLY A 44 -9.21 -11.43 -27.16
CA GLY A 44 -8.93 -11.11 -28.57
C GLY A 44 -7.56 -10.48 -28.79
N GLY A 45 -6.88 -10.01 -27.74
CA GLY A 45 -5.48 -9.63 -27.75
C GLY A 45 -4.57 -10.83 -27.45
N GLY A 46 -3.30 -10.75 -27.85
CA GLY A 46 -2.28 -11.73 -27.44
C GLY A 46 -1.94 -11.59 -25.95
N PRO A 47 -1.07 -12.44 -25.37
CA PRO A 47 -0.77 -12.36 -23.94
C PRO A 47 0.27 -11.28 -23.63
N HIS A 48 0.09 -10.08 -24.18
CA HIS A 48 1.08 -9.00 -24.16
C HIS A 48 0.87 -8.16 -22.91
N VAL A 49 1.92 -8.08 -22.10
CA VAL A 49 2.00 -7.19 -20.94
C VAL A 49 2.88 -6.00 -21.31
N ARG A 50 2.43 -4.78 -21.03
CA ARG A 50 3.18 -3.55 -21.26
C ARG A 50 3.20 -2.70 -20.00
N VAL A 51 4.35 -2.13 -19.69
CA VAL A 51 4.58 -1.29 -18.52
C VAL A 51 4.93 0.12 -18.98
N PHE A 52 4.26 1.12 -18.41
CA PHE A 52 4.44 2.54 -18.71
C PHE A 52 4.83 3.29 -17.45
N SER A 53 5.75 4.25 -17.57
CA SER A 53 6.18 5.08 -16.45
C SER A 53 5.01 5.90 -15.92
N GLY A 54 4.83 5.88 -14.60
CA GLY A 54 3.87 6.75 -13.91
C GLY A 54 4.20 8.24 -14.03
N MET A 55 5.48 8.55 -14.21
CA MET A 55 6.01 9.91 -14.25
C MET A 55 5.67 10.65 -15.56
N ASP A 56 5.79 9.97 -16.71
CA ASP A 56 5.66 10.61 -18.03
C ASP A 56 4.86 9.80 -19.08
N GLY A 57 4.39 8.61 -18.74
CA GLY A 57 3.63 7.73 -19.64
C GLY A 57 4.46 7.03 -20.73
N SER A 58 5.79 7.13 -20.70
CA SER A 58 6.67 6.40 -21.63
C SER A 58 6.63 4.90 -21.36
N GLU A 59 6.76 4.06 -22.40
CA GLU A 59 6.83 2.60 -22.20
C GLU A 59 8.21 2.23 -21.61
N LEU A 60 8.21 1.67 -20.41
CA LEU A 60 9.41 1.15 -19.74
C LEU A 60 9.86 -0.15 -20.43
N PHE A 61 8.94 -1.11 -20.54
CA PHE A 61 9.19 -2.39 -21.20
C PHE A 61 7.89 -3.14 -21.50
N SER A 62 8.00 -4.22 -22.30
CA SER A 62 6.89 -5.13 -22.57
C SER A 62 7.32 -6.53 -22.99
N PHE A 63 6.46 -7.53 -22.74
CA PHE A 63 6.77 -8.94 -22.97
C PHE A 63 5.49 -9.78 -23.15
N PHE A 64 5.63 -11.00 -23.69
CA PHE A 64 4.51 -11.94 -23.75
C PHE A 64 4.51 -12.83 -22.50
N ALA A 65 3.46 -12.76 -21.69
CA ALA A 65 3.31 -13.56 -20.48
C ALA A 65 2.95 -15.02 -20.75
N TYR A 66 2.53 -15.38 -21.96
CA TYR A 66 2.19 -16.76 -22.35
C TYR A 66 2.60 -17.00 -23.81
N ASN A 67 2.22 -18.15 -24.37
CA ASN A 67 2.42 -18.44 -25.79
C ASN A 67 1.79 -17.32 -26.64
N SER A 68 2.54 -16.72 -27.56
CA SER A 68 2.08 -15.56 -28.35
C SER A 68 0.87 -15.83 -29.25
N GLY A 69 0.51 -17.10 -29.50
CA GLY A 69 -0.72 -17.50 -30.19
C GLY A 69 -1.96 -17.59 -29.29
N PHE A 70 -1.81 -17.44 -27.97
CA PHE A 70 -2.93 -17.41 -27.03
C PHE A 70 -3.65 -16.06 -27.12
N THR A 71 -4.98 -16.06 -27.29
CA THR A 71 -5.75 -14.83 -27.48
C THR A 71 -6.80 -14.58 -26.39
N GLY A 72 -6.66 -15.25 -25.24
CA GLY A 72 -7.58 -15.10 -24.11
C GLY A 72 -7.35 -13.85 -23.27
N GLY A 73 -6.26 -13.13 -23.54
CA GLY A 73 -5.81 -11.99 -22.75
C GLY A 73 -5.08 -12.40 -21.47
N VAL A 74 -4.68 -11.38 -20.69
CA VAL A 74 -3.89 -11.52 -19.46
C VAL A 74 -4.48 -10.64 -18.37
N HIS A 75 -4.78 -11.25 -17.23
CA HIS A 75 -5.03 -10.51 -16.00
C HIS A 75 -3.70 -10.21 -15.34
N VAL A 76 -3.53 -9.00 -14.82
CA VAL A 76 -2.29 -8.52 -14.20
C VAL A 76 -2.56 -8.05 -12.78
N ALA A 77 -1.62 -8.32 -11.88
CA ALA A 77 -1.51 -7.76 -10.54
C ALA A 77 -0.02 -7.47 -10.26
N ALA A 78 0.27 -6.71 -9.21
CA ALA A 78 1.63 -6.38 -8.83
C ALA A 78 1.79 -6.35 -7.31
N GLY A 79 2.98 -6.65 -6.83
CA GLY A 79 3.34 -6.62 -5.41
C GLY A 79 4.70 -7.26 -5.18
N ASP A 80 5.40 -6.83 -4.14
CA ASP A 80 6.74 -7.32 -3.80
C ASP A 80 6.66 -8.73 -3.16
N ILE A 81 6.64 -9.76 -3.99
CA ILE A 81 6.58 -11.17 -3.58
C ILE A 81 7.96 -11.60 -3.06
N THR A 82 9.03 -11.08 -3.67
CA THR A 82 10.41 -11.44 -3.30
C THR A 82 10.91 -10.73 -2.04
N ASN A 83 10.24 -9.65 -1.61
CA ASN A 83 10.60 -8.77 -0.50
C ASN A 83 11.98 -8.13 -0.70
N ASP A 84 12.25 -7.64 -1.91
CA ASP A 84 13.49 -6.94 -2.26
C ASP A 84 13.31 -5.42 -2.41
N GLY A 85 12.08 -4.92 -2.20
CA GLY A 85 11.69 -3.52 -2.33
C GLY A 85 11.27 -3.12 -3.74
N ILE A 86 11.32 -4.02 -4.72
CA ILE A 86 10.83 -3.80 -6.08
C ILE A 86 9.61 -4.70 -6.31
N PRO A 87 8.42 -4.14 -6.57
CA PRO A 87 7.22 -4.93 -6.87
C PRO A 87 7.40 -5.89 -8.04
N ASP A 88 6.88 -7.10 -7.91
CA ASP A 88 6.86 -8.11 -8.95
C ASP A 88 5.59 -8.00 -9.81
N ILE A 89 5.64 -8.57 -11.02
CA ILE A 89 4.47 -8.63 -11.92
C ILE A 89 3.87 -10.03 -11.86
N ILE A 90 2.62 -10.12 -11.42
CA ILE A 90 1.85 -11.36 -11.41
C ILE A 90 0.91 -11.34 -12.60
N THR A 91 0.88 -12.44 -13.35
CA THR A 91 -0.03 -12.59 -14.48
C THR A 91 -0.85 -13.86 -14.35
N ALA A 92 -2.07 -13.83 -14.85
CA ALA A 92 -2.91 -15.01 -15.00
C ALA A 92 -3.51 -15.08 -16.40
N ALA A 93 -3.61 -16.28 -16.94
CA ALA A 93 -4.22 -16.49 -18.24
C ALA A 93 -5.72 -16.16 -18.18
N GLY A 94 -6.19 -15.38 -19.16
CA GLY A 94 -7.61 -15.08 -19.34
C GLY A 94 -8.41 -16.25 -19.92
N GLN A 95 -9.62 -15.95 -20.39
CA GLN A 95 -10.57 -16.95 -20.90
C GLN A 95 -9.98 -17.82 -22.03
N GLY A 96 -10.20 -19.13 -21.99
CA GLY A 96 -9.66 -20.09 -22.95
C GLY A 96 -8.23 -20.54 -22.63
N GLY A 97 -7.58 -19.91 -21.64
CA GLY A 97 -6.35 -20.39 -21.03
C GLY A 97 -6.63 -21.27 -19.81
N GLY A 98 -5.65 -22.09 -19.42
CA GLY A 98 -5.68 -22.85 -18.18
C GLY A 98 -5.64 -21.95 -16.93
N PRO A 99 -5.70 -22.48 -15.70
CA PRO A 99 -5.54 -21.69 -14.49
C PRO A 99 -4.09 -21.34 -14.19
N HIS A 100 -3.33 -20.99 -15.22
CA HIS A 100 -1.90 -20.73 -15.14
C HIS A 100 -1.68 -19.33 -14.59
N VAL A 101 -0.94 -19.26 -13.49
CA VAL A 101 -0.42 -18.03 -12.90
C VAL A 101 1.10 -18.06 -13.06
N ARG A 102 1.66 -16.91 -13.46
CA ARG A 102 3.11 -16.71 -13.61
C ARG A 102 3.50 -15.44 -12.88
N VAL A 103 4.63 -15.47 -12.19
CA VAL A 103 5.20 -14.32 -11.49
C VAL A 103 6.54 -13.97 -12.12
N PHE A 104 6.73 -12.70 -12.42
CA PHE A 104 7.93 -12.15 -13.03
C PHE A 104 8.58 -11.19 -12.04
N ASP A 105 9.84 -11.46 -11.73
CA ASP A 105 10.66 -10.60 -10.90
C ASP A 105 10.75 -9.19 -11.53
N GLY A 106 10.32 -8.18 -10.76
CA GLY A 106 10.33 -6.77 -11.17
C GLY A 106 11.72 -6.17 -11.28
N ALA A 107 12.67 -6.64 -10.46
CA ALA A 107 14.07 -6.24 -10.50
C ALA A 107 14.80 -6.80 -11.73
N THR A 108 14.27 -7.85 -12.36
CA THR A 108 14.84 -8.45 -13.56
C THR A 108 14.26 -7.82 -14.85
N PRO A 109 15.09 -7.19 -15.71
CA PRO A 109 14.61 -6.55 -16.93
C PRO A 109 13.89 -7.53 -17.88
N GLN A 110 12.57 -7.36 -18.03
CA GLN A 110 11.79 -8.11 -19.02
C GLN A 110 12.00 -7.46 -20.40
N THR A 111 12.62 -8.17 -21.35
CA THR A 111 13.03 -7.57 -22.63
C THR A 111 12.01 -7.77 -23.75
N GLY A 112 11.76 -6.71 -24.52
CA GLY A 112 10.81 -6.55 -25.63
C GLY A 112 10.46 -7.80 -26.48
N GLY A 113 9.26 -8.35 -26.26
CA GLY A 113 8.60 -9.28 -27.18
C GLY A 113 9.04 -10.75 -27.12
N VAL A 114 9.89 -11.12 -26.16
CA VAL A 114 10.12 -12.52 -25.78
C VAL A 114 9.15 -12.94 -24.67
N ALA A 115 9.03 -14.26 -24.46
CA ALA A 115 8.33 -14.75 -23.29
C ALA A 115 9.08 -14.29 -22.03
N GLY A 116 8.39 -13.63 -21.10
CA GLY A 116 8.98 -13.21 -19.84
C GLY A 116 9.58 -14.40 -19.09
N THR A 117 10.59 -14.14 -18.28
CA THR A 117 11.24 -15.16 -17.44
C THR A 117 10.57 -15.21 -16.07
N ASP A 118 10.02 -16.38 -15.73
CA ASP A 118 9.42 -16.62 -14.42
C ASP A 118 10.46 -16.40 -13.31
N MET A 119 10.02 -15.88 -12.16
CA MET A 119 10.83 -15.90 -10.94
C MET A 119 11.18 -17.35 -10.56
N GLY A 120 12.28 -17.52 -9.84
CA GLY A 120 12.64 -18.82 -9.29
C GLY A 120 11.67 -19.26 -8.18
N GLY A 121 11.58 -20.56 -7.95
CA GLY A 121 10.86 -21.10 -6.80
C GLY A 121 9.38 -21.44 -7.07
N PRO A 122 8.59 -21.69 -6.00
CA PRO A 122 7.27 -22.30 -6.11
C PRO A 122 6.19 -21.38 -6.73
N LEU A 123 6.35 -20.05 -6.63
CA LEU A 123 5.41 -19.08 -7.20
C LEU A 123 5.71 -18.66 -8.63
N GLY A 124 6.88 -19.04 -9.19
CA GLY A 124 7.26 -18.60 -10.53
C GLY A 124 6.24 -18.96 -11.61
N SER A 125 5.71 -20.19 -11.57
CA SER A 125 4.81 -20.71 -12.59
C SER A 125 4.00 -21.87 -12.01
N PHE A 126 2.69 -21.72 -11.86
CA PHE A 126 1.85 -22.76 -11.27
C PHE A 126 0.41 -22.74 -11.79
N PHE A 127 -0.30 -23.86 -11.62
CA PHE A 127 -1.73 -23.96 -11.88
C PHE A 127 -2.50 -23.77 -10.56
N ALA A 128 -3.31 -22.71 -10.47
CA ALA A 128 -4.07 -22.40 -9.26
C ALA A 128 -5.26 -23.36 -9.03
N TYR A 129 -5.78 -23.95 -10.11
CA TYR A 129 -6.91 -24.87 -10.12
C TYR A 129 -6.58 -26.13 -10.94
N ASP A 130 -7.57 -27.00 -11.13
CA ASP A 130 -7.43 -28.19 -11.98
C ASP A 130 -6.91 -27.81 -13.38
N ASP A 131 -5.90 -28.52 -13.88
CA ASP A 131 -5.21 -28.15 -15.13
C ASP A 131 -6.11 -28.25 -16.37
N SER A 132 -7.24 -28.96 -16.27
CA SER A 132 -8.25 -29.05 -17.32
C SER A 132 -9.21 -27.86 -17.35
N PHE A 133 -9.21 -26.99 -16.34
CA PHE A 133 -10.08 -25.82 -16.29
C PHE A 133 -9.59 -24.75 -17.27
N THR A 134 -10.46 -24.27 -18.18
CA THR A 134 -10.07 -23.31 -19.22
C THR A 134 -10.78 -21.95 -19.11
N GLY A 135 -11.36 -21.64 -17.96
CA GLY A 135 -12.09 -20.40 -17.75
C GLY A 135 -11.21 -19.17 -17.49
N GLY A 136 -9.89 -19.37 -17.38
CA GLY A 136 -8.94 -18.35 -16.94
C GLY A 136 -9.04 -18.06 -15.44
N VAL A 137 -8.15 -17.20 -14.93
CA VAL A 137 -8.04 -16.91 -13.48
C VAL A 137 -7.92 -15.42 -13.25
N PHE A 138 -8.76 -14.85 -12.38
CA PHE A 138 -8.57 -13.50 -11.84
C PHE A 138 -7.60 -13.54 -10.67
N ILE A 139 -6.83 -12.47 -10.51
CA ILE A 139 -5.77 -12.35 -9.52
C ILE A 139 -5.80 -11.00 -8.82
N ALA A 140 -5.40 -11.00 -7.56
CA ALA A 140 -5.11 -9.85 -6.73
C ALA A 140 -3.98 -10.20 -5.76
N THR A 141 -3.38 -9.20 -5.13
CA THR A 141 -2.23 -9.37 -4.23
C THR A 141 -2.40 -8.55 -2.96
N GLY A 142 -1.85 -9.04 -1.85
CA GLY A 142 -1.79 -8.35 -0.55
C GLY A 142 -1.33 -9.28 0.57
N ASP A 143 -0.92 -8.74 1.71
CA ASP A 143 -0.44 -9.52 2.87
C ASP A 143 -1.62 -10.07 3.68
N VAL A 144 -2.11 -11.26 3.31
CA VAL A 144 -3.34 -11.83 3.85
C VAL A 144 -3.09 -12.56 5.18
N ASP A 145 -1.88 -13.07 5.44
CA ASP A 145 -1.55 -13.68 6.73
C ASP A 145 -0.83 -12.76 7.73
N GLY A 146 -0.53 -11.53 7.34
CA GLY A 146 0.11 -10.53 8.19
C GLY A 146 1.58 -10.86 8.47
N ASP A 147 2.24 -11.59 7.56
CA ASP A 147 3.65 -11.98 7.71
C ASP A 147 4.62 -10.92 7.16
N GLY A 148 4.09 -9.82 6.62
CA GLY A 148 4.84 -8.73 6.01
C GLY A 148 5.21 -8.97 4.54
N ARG A 149 4.71 -10.04 3.91
CA ARG A 149 4.96 -10.35 2.50
C ARG A 149 3.67 -10.38 1.71
N VAL A 150 3.79 -10.15 0.42
CA VAL A 150 2.64 -10.19 -0.49
C VAL A 150 2.20 -11.62 -0.77
N ASP A 151 0.92 -11.89 -0.61
CA ASP A 151 0.27 -13.12 -1.05
C ASP A 151 -0.45 -12.95 -2.39
N ILE A 152 -0.71 -14.08 -3.05
CA ILE A 152 -1.46 -14.12 -4.31
C ILE A 152 -2.84 -14.70 -4.06
N VAL A 153 -3.87 -13.90 -4.27
CA VAL A 153 -5.27 -14.35 -4.23
C VAL A 153 -5.74 -14.62 -5.65
N THR A 154 -6.31 -15.80 -5.85
CA THR A 154 -6.82 -16.23 -7.16
C THR A 154 -8.30 -16.57 -7.08
N SER A 155 -9.02 -16.35 -8.17
CA SER A 155 -10.37 -16.87 -8.38
C SER A 155 -10.55 -17.32 -9.83
N PRO A 156 -11.38 -18.34 -10.10
CA PRO A 156 -11.58 -18.82 -11.44
C PRO A 156 -12.52 -17.89 -12.21
N GLY A 157 -12.29 -17.80 -13.53
CA GLY A 157 -13.13 -17.05 -14.45
C GLY A 157 -14.40 -17.80 -14.88
N GLU A 158 -14.92 -17.45 -16.04
CA GLU A 158 -16.19 -17.99 -16.55
C GLU A 158 -16.17 -19.53 -16.58
N THR A 159 -17.32 -20.16 -16.30
CA THR A 159 -17.49 -21.63 -16.12
C THR A 159 -16.84 -22.20 -14.85
N GLY A 160 -16.08 -21.40 -14.10
CA GLY A 160 -15.48 -21.76 -12.83
C GLY A 160 -16.42 -21.58 -11.64
N GLY A 161 -16.25 -22.42 -10.61
CA GLY A 161 -17.00 -22.29 -9.36
C GLY A 161 -16.57 -21.09 -8.51
N PRO A 162 -17.25 -20.78 -7.39
CA PRO A 162 -16.87 -19.64 -6.54
C PRO A 162 -15.67 -19.92 -5.64
N HIS A 163 -14.74 -20.75 -6.11
CA HIS A 163 -13.59 -21.19 -5.33
C HIS A 163 -12.53 -20.11 -5.31
N VAL A 164 -12.20 -19.57 -4.14
CA VAL A 164 -11.10 -18.61 -3.96
C VAL A 164 -9.96 -19.32 -3.24
N LYS A 165 -8.72 -19.02 -3.65
CA LYS A 165 -7.51 -19.55 -3.01
C LYS A 165 -6.49 -18.43 -2.81
N VAL A 166 -5.84 -18.45 -1.65
CA VAL A 166 -4.75 -17.54 -1.28
C VAL A 166 -3.46 -18.35 -1.19
N PHE A 167 -2.42 -17.92 -1.92
CA PHE A 167 -1.10 -18.55 -1.95
C PHE A 167 -0.09 -17.65 -1.26
N GLY A 168 0.60 -18.20 -0.26
CA GLY A 168 1.57 -17.45 0.54
C GLY A 168 2.78 -17.00 -0.29
N GLY A 169 3.16 -15.72 -0.17
CA GLY A 169 4.28 -15.11 -0.90
C GLY A 169 5.62 -15.84 -0.75
N LEU A 170 5.87 -16.41 0.45
CA LEU A 170 7.12 -17.09 0.76
C LEU A 170 7.13 -18.57 0.32
N GLN A 171 6.04 -19.32 0.56
CA GLN A 171 6.04 -20.78 0.34
C GLN A 171 5.41 -21.19 -1.01
N GLY A 172 4.62 -20.32 -1.63
CA GLY A 172 3.88 -20.61 -2.86
C GLY A 172 2.83 -21.71 -2.73
N THR A 173 2.48 -22.06 -1.50
CA THR A 173 1.41 -23.00 -1.19
C THR A 173 0.19 -22.25 -0.69
N THR A 174 -0.98 -22.87 -0.80
CA THR A 174 -2.19 -22.31 -0.24
C THR A 174 -2.04 -22.09 1.27
N LEU A 175 -2.40 -20.89 1.74
CA LEU A 175 -2.29 -20.53 3.15
C LEU A 175 -3.20 -21.41 4.00
N ASN A 176 -2.74 -21.76 5.20
CA ASN A 176 -3.53 -22.48 6.19
C ASN A 176 -4.31 -21.51 7.08
N LEU A 177 -5.08 -20.64 6.43
CA LEU A 177 -6.02 -19.70 7.05
C LEU A 177 -7.47 -20.09 6.73
N PRO A 178 -8.45 -19.61 7.52
CA PRO A 178 -9.87 -19.82 7.21
C PRO A 178 -10.25 -19.41 5.79
N ILE A 179 -9.64 -18.32 5.29
CA ILE A 179 -9.85 -17.80 3.94
C ILE A 179 -8.77 -18.24 2.94
N GLY A 180 -7.87 -19.16 3.32
CA GLY A 180 -6.83 -19.65 2.41
C GLY A 180 -7.40 -20.46 1.25
N ASN A 181 -8.53 -21.14 1.44
CA ASN A 181 -9.16 -22.03 0.47
C ASN A 181 -10.66 -22.21 0.75
N PHE A 182 -11.52 -21.47 0.06
CA PHE A 182 -12.95 -21.41 0.40
C PHE A 182 -13.86 -21.17 -0.80
N PHE A 183 -15.17 -21.40 -0.62
CA PHE A 183 -16.19 -21.00 -1.59
C PHE A 183 -16.81 -19.67 -1.13
N ALA A 184 -16.69 -18.62 -1.95
CA ALA A 184 -17.26 -17.30 -1.64
C ALA A 184 -18.79 -17.23 -1.79
N TYR A 185 -19.35 -18.12 -2.63
CA TYR A 185 -20.77 -18.21 -2.94
C TYR A 185 -21.20 -19.68 -2.96
N ASP A 186 -22.47 -19.93 -3.30
CA ASP A 186 -23.02 -21.29 -3.42
C ASP A 186 -22.15 -22.16 -4.33
N SER A 187 -21.76 -23.35 -3.87
CA SER A 187 -20.83 -24.24 -4.58
C SER A 187 -21.31 -24.66 -5.98
N ASP A 188 -22.61 -24.57 -6.26
CA ASP A 188 -23.19 -24.89 -7.56
C ASP A 188 -23.06 -23.73 -8.56
N PHE A 189 -22.73 -22.51 -8.11
CA PHE A 189 -22.46 -21.37 -8.99
C PHE A 189 -21.27 -21.65 -9.91
N LYS A 190 -21.35 -21.20 -11.17
CA LYS A 190 -20.32 -21.40 -12.21
C LYS A 190 -20.00 -20.15 -13.03
N GLY A 191 -20.41 -18.96 -12.56
CA GLY A 191 -20.18 -17.70 -13.26
C GLY A 191 -18.77 -17.12 -13.10
N GLY A 192 -17.91 -17.77 -12.29
CA GLY A 192 -16.62 -17.25 -11.87
C GLY A 192 -16.73 -16.14 -10.84
N VAL A 193 -15.60 -15.71 -10.28
CA VAL A 193 -15.53 -14.67 -9.23
C VAL A 193 -14.47 -13.64 -9.59
N ARG A 194 -14.73 -12.36 -9.31
CA ARG A 194 -13.69 -11.33 -9.30
C ARG A 194 -13.25 -11.10 -7.85
N VAL A 195 -11.97 -10.81 -7.68
CA VAL A 195 -11.35 -10.60 -6.37
C VAL A 195 -10.63 -9.26 -6.33
N ALA A 196 -10.64 -8.65 -5.15
CA ALA A 196 -9.77 -7.56 -4.76
C ALA A 196 -9.25 -7.85 -3.34
N VAL A 197 -8.11 -7.30 -3.00
CA VAL A 197 -7.43 -7.53 -1.71
C VAL A 197 -7.01 -6.18 -1.15
N THR A 198 -7.36 -5.92 0.10
CA THR A 198 -6.97 -4.72 0.86
C THR A 198 -7.31 -4.96 2.31
N ASP A 199 -6.50 -4.44 3.23
CA ASP A 199 -6.92 -4.30 4.62
C ASP A 199 -8.06 -3.26 4.65
N ILE A 200 -9.30 -3.69 4.92
CA ILE A 200 -10.47 -2.79 4.97
C ILE A 200 -10.85 -2.43 6.41
N ASN A 201 -10.34 -3.19 7.39
CA ASN A 201 -10.68 -3.06 8.80
C ASN A 201 -9.53 -2.47 9.64
N ASP A 202 -8.39 -2.16 9.01
CA ASP A 202 -7.15 -1.64 9.57
C ASP A 202 -6.55 -2.55 10.65
N ASP A 203 -6.66 -3.88 10.50
CA ASP A 203 -6.14 -4.86 11.46
C ASP A 203 -4.72 -5.35 11.15
N GLY A 204 -4.14 -4.92 10.03
CA GLY A 204 -2.81 -5.29 9.58
C GLY A 204 -2.76 -6.59 8.76
N MET A 205 -3.89 -7.24 8.50
CA MET A 205 -4.03 -8.32 7.53
C MET A 205 -4.93 -7.87 6.37
N ALA A 206 -4.58 -8.26 5.15
CA ALA A 206 -5.37 -7.89 3.99
C ALA A 206 -6.62 -8.77 3.85
N ASP A 207 -7.77 -8.13 3.70
CA ASP A 207 -9.06 -8.78 3.50
C ASP A 207 -9.30 -9.14 2.04
N VAL A 208 -10.12 -10.16 1.80
CA VAL A 208 -10.51 -10.59 0.45
C VAL A 208 -11.91 -10.11 0.12
N ILE A 209 -12.02 -9.24 -0.87
CA ILE A 209 -13.30 -8.77 -1.41
C ILE A 209 -13.63 -9.58 -2.66
N THR A 210 -14.86 -10.06 -2.76
CA THR A 210 -15.33 -10.82 -3.92
C THR A 210 -16.61 -10.22 -4.49
N VAL A 211 -16.78 -10.35 -5.80
CA VAL A 211 -18.07 -10.17 -6.49
C VAL A 211 -18.28 -11.32 -7.46
N PRO A 212 -19.51 -11.85 -7.57
CA PRO A 212 -19.77 -12.96 -8.47
C PRO A 212 -19.77 -12.47 -9.92
N GLY A 213 -19.40 -13.36 -10.83
CA GLY A 213 -19.54 -13.13 -12.26
C GLY A 213 -20.99 -13.18 -12.73
N LYS A 214 -21.17 -13.46 -14.02
CA LYS A 214 -22.50 -13.56 -14.65
C LYS A 214 -23.36 -14.62 -13.93
N GLU A 215 -24.68 -14.48 -14.02
CA GLU A 215 -25.68 -15.46 -13.55
C GLU A 215 -25.96 -15.47 -12.03
N MET A 216 -25.39 -14.53 -11.27
CA MET A 216 -25.74 -14.27 -9.87
C MET A 216 -26.07 -12.79 -9.67
N GLU A 217 -26.83 -12.47 -8.63
CA GLU A 217 -27.01 -11.08 -8.19
C GLU A 217 -25.64 -10.48 -7.84
N PRO A 218 -25.40 -9.17 -8.09
CA PRO A 218 -24.12 -8.52 -7.84
C PRO A 218 -23.92 -8.27 -6.33
N GLU A 219 -23.95 -9.33 -5.54
CA GLU A 219 -23.68 -9.34 -4.11
C GLU A 219 -22.17 -9.23 -3.89
N LEU A 220 -21.72 -8.17 -3.22
CA LEU A 220 -20.32 -8.03 -2.80
C LEU A 220 -20.15 -8.69 -1.42
N LYS A 221 -19.09 -9.47 -1.26
CA LYS A 221 -18.72 -10.06 0.03
C LYS A 221 -17.29 -9.73 0.41
N VAL A 222 -17.09 -9.37 1.68
CA VAL A 222 -15.78 -9.13 2.28
C VAL A 222 -15.47 -10.26 3.27
N PHE A 223 -14.30 -10.87 3.11
CA PHE A 223 -13.82 -11.97 3.94
C PHE A 223 -12.62 -11.49 4.73
N ASP A 224 -12.79 -11.45 6.05
CA ASP A 224 -11.77 -11.07 7.01
C ASP A 224 -10.69 -12.16 7.12
N ALA A 225 -9.43 -11.77 7.10
CA ALA A 225 -8.32 -12.71 7.25
C ALA A 225 -8.02 -13.09 8.71
N SER A 226 -8.23 -12.17 9.65
CA SER A 226 -7.93 -12.33 11.07
C SER A 226 -8.99 -13.13 11.83
N THR A 227 -10.23 -13.20 11.32
CA THR A 227 -11.30 -14.06 11.87
C THR A 227 -12.04 -14.90 10.83
N SER A 228 -12.53 -16.10 11.20
CA SER A 228 -13.33 -16.98 10.33
C SER A 228 -14.76 -16.45 10.01
N GLY A 229 -14.94 -15.15 9.81
CA GLY A 229 -16.25 -14.51 9.65
C GLY A 229 -16.27 -13.54 8.48
N THR A 230 -17.37 -13.55 7.72
CA THR A 230 -17.73 -12.43 6.87
C THR A 230 -17.81 -11.16 7.74
N ILE A 231 -17.16 -10.07 7.31
CA ILE A 231 -17.43 -8.76 7.89
C ILE A 231 -18.85 -8.39 7.47
N SER A 232 -19.80 -8.59 8.40
CA SER A 232 -21.15 -8.01 8.40
C SER A 232 -21.94 -8.03 7.06
N ASP A 233 -22.97 -8.88 6.97
CA ASP A 233 -24.00 -8.83 5.91
C ASP A 233 -24.85 -7.53 5.91
N ASP A 234 -24.42 -6.48 6.62
CA ASP A 234 -25.14 -5.20 6.72
C ASP A 234 -24.57 -4.16 5.75
N PRO A 235 -25.21 -3.90 4.60
CA PRO A 235 -24.77 -2.89 3.65
C PRO A 235 -24.79 -1.47 4.21
N GLU A 236 -25.44 -1.21 5.36
CA GLU A 236 -25.49 0.13 5.95
C GLU A 236 -24.14 0.58 6.54
N THR A 237 -23.23 -0.32 6.92
CA THR A 237 -21.90 0.07 7.45
C THR A 237 -20.93 0.50 6.34
N LEU A 238 -21.19 0.16 5.08
CA LEU A 238 -20.37 0.56 3.91
C LEU A 238 -21.05 1.65 3.04
N SER A 239 -22.31 1.98 3.28
CA SER A 239 -23.12 2.86 2.43
C SER A 239 -22.87 4.37 2.55
N SER A 240 -21.85 4.85 3.26
CA SER A 240 -21.63 6.30 3.41
C SER A 240 -21.03 7.00 2.18
N ARG A 241 -20.83 6.29 1.06
CA ARG A 241 -20.37 6.91 -0.21
C ARG A 241 -21.33 6.62 -1.37
N ASN A 242 -22.33 7.50 -1.48
CA ASN A 242 -23.19 7.80 -2.64
C ASN A 242 -23.46 6.67 -3.64
N SER A 243 -24.53 5.92 -3.40
CA SER A 243 -25.25 5.14 -4.40
C SER A 243 -26.31 6.00 -5.10
N ALA A 244 -25.96 6.52 -6.28
CA ALA A 244 -26.95 6.99 -7.24
C ALA A 244 -26.52 6.62 -8.67
N GLU A 245 -27.44 5.97 -9.38
CA GLU A 245 -27.43 5.52 -10.79
C GLU A 245 -26.70 4.21 -11.12
N TYR A 246 -27.51 3.14 -11.20
CA TYR A 246 -27.23 1.97 -12.03
C TYR A 246 -27.58 2.29 -13.49
N ALA A 247 -26.61 2.10 -14.39
CA ALA A 247 -26.86 1.80 -15.80
C ALA A 247 -25.82 0.77 -16.27
N GLU A 248 -26.25 -0.11 -17.17
CA GLU A 248 -25.56 -1.31 -17.67
C GLU A 248 -24.06 -1.12 -17.93
N PHE A 249 -23.20 -1.74 -17.11
CA PHE A 249 -21.78 -1.94 -17.39
C PHE A 249 -21.54 -3.36 -17.91
N THR A 250 -21.42 -3.50 -19.22
CA THR A 250 -20.75 -4.66 -19.83
C THR A 250 -19.33 -4.26 -20.22
N GLY A 251 -18.36 -4.72 -19.43
CA GLY A 251 -16.94 -4.41 -19.59
C GLY A 251 -16.45 -3.43 -18.51
N GLY A 252 -16.22 -3.94 -17.30
CA GLY A 252 -15.59 -3.16 -16.23
C GLY A 252 -14.09 -2.97 -16.49
N LEU A 253 -13.55 -1.85 -16.03
CA LEU A 253 -12.11 -1.72 -15.76
C LEU A 253 -11.81 -2.66 -14.59
N PHE A 254 -11.16 -3.78 -14.89
CA PHE A 254 -10.66 -4.70 -13.88
C PHE A 254 -9.31 -4.16 -13.40
N VAL A 255 -9.34 -3.43 -12.29
CA VAL A 255 -8.13 -3.14 -11.54
C VAL A 255 -7.86 -4.38 -10.71
N GLY A 256 -6.83 -5.16 -11.07
CA GLY A 256 -6.24 -6.06 -10.11
C GLY A 256 -5.73 -5.16 -9.00
N ALA A 257 -6.33 -5.25 -7.81
CA ALA A 257 -5.76 -4.59 -6.64
C ALA A 257 -4.38 -5.23 -6.43
N GLY A 258 -3.35 -4.55 -6.96
CA GLY A 258 -2.08 -4.55 -6.26
C GLY A 258 -2.35 -3.74 -5.00
N THR A 259 -2.06 -4.31 -3.84
CA THR A 259 -1.76 -3.47 -2.70
C THR A 259 -0.68 -2.52 -3.17
N PHE A 260 -1.04 -1.25 -3.32
CA PHE A 260 -0.05 -0.21 -3.18
C PHE A 260 0.57 -0.48 -1.81
N PHE A 261 1.78 -1.05 -1.81
CA PHE A 261 2.78 -0.48 -0.93
C PHE A 261 3.18 0.82 -1.67
N ASP A 262 2.36 1.88 -1.69
CA ASP A 262 2.51 2.80 -0.60
C ASP A 262 2.37 2.04 0.70
N SER A 263 3.51 1.77 1.31
CA SER A 263 3.53 1.95 2.73
C SER A 263 3.13 3.41 3.00
N VAL A 264 1.83 3.68 2.91
CA VAL A 264 1.14 4.13 4.09
C VAL A 264 1.09 2.93 5.07
N VAL A 265 2.25 2.32 5.40
CA VAL A 265 2.68 2.34 6.79
C VAL A 265 2.47 3.80 7.09
N GLU A 266 1.33 4.13 7.69
CA GLU A 266 1.09 5.51 8.02
C GLU A 266 2.33 5.89 8.82
N LYS A 267 3.18 6.69 8.19
CA LYS A 267 4.52 7.03 8.64
C LYS A 267 4.28 7.98 9.79
N ASN A 268 3.99 7.37 10.92
CA ASN A 268 3.39 7.99 12.07
C ASN A 268 4.32 7.68 13.22
N LEU A 269 4.97 8.71 13.74
CA LEU A 269 5.54 8.56 15.05
C LEU A 269 4.41 8.35 16.07
N ARG A 270 4.51 7.30 16.88
CA ARG A 270 3.55 7.02 17.95
C ARG A 270 4.16 7.25 19.32
N LEU A 271 3.32 7.65 20.27
CA LEU A 271 3.67 7.68 21.68
C LEU A 271 3.95 6.25 22.17
N ALA A 272 5.03 6.09 22.92
CA ALA A 272 5.36 4.83 23.58
C ALA A 272 4.26 4.36 24.56
N ASP A 273 4.20 3.05 24.80
CA ASP A 273 3.21 2.48 25.71
C ASP A 273 3.46 2.89 27.18
N GLY A 274 2.40 2.89 27.99
CA GLY A 274 2.50 3.12 29.44
C GLY A 274 2.39 4.58 29.87
N PHE A 275 2.21 5.52 28.94
CA PHE A 275 1.92 6.92 29.23
C PHE A 275 0.43 7.22 29.03
N ALA A 276 -0.22 7.75 30.07
CA ALA A 276 -1.66 8.01 30.06
C ALA A 276 -1.96 9.49 29.75
N PRO A 277 -3.07 9.78 29.04
CA PRO A 277 -3.55 11.14 28.83
C PRO A 277 -3.74 11.89 30.16
N SER A 278 -3.43 13.18 30.16
CA SER A 278 -3.69 14.10 31.27
C SER A 278 -4.78 15.09 30.88
N ASP A 279 -5.71 15.37 31.81
CA ASP A 279 -6.78 16.36 31.60
C ASP A 279 -6.25 17.81 31.46
N ASP A 280 -4.96 18.04 31.76
CA ASP A 280 -4.29 19.34 31.73
C ASP A 280 -3.43 19.57 30.47
N ALA A 281 -3.45 18.64 29.50
CA ALA A 281 -2.66 18.76 28.28
C ALA A 281 -3.11 19.97 27.44
N VAL A 282 -2.21 20.94 27.26
CA VAL A 282 -2.47 22.15 26.47
C VAL A 282 -2.33 21.83 24.98
N SER A 283 -3.32 22.25 24.19
CA SER A 283 -3.29 22.11 22.75
C SER A 283 -2.16 22.95 22.13
N LEU A 284 -1.39 22.33 21.24
CA LEU A 284 -0.41 22.98 20.39
C LEU A 284 -1.10 24.00 19.48
N THR A 285 -0.48 25.16 19.30
CA THR A 285 -0.96 26.17 18.34
C THR A 285 -0.23 26.03 17.00
N PRO A 286 -0.88 26.37 15.86
CA PRO A 286 -0.22 26.35 14.56
C PRO A 286 1.04 27.22 14.50
N MET A 287 1.08 28.34 15.24
CA MET A 287 2.26 29.20 15.32
C MET A 287 3.43 28.52 16.04
N GLN A 288 3.17 27.78 17.13
CA GLN A 288 4.22 27.02 17.82
C GLN A 288 4.77 25.90 16.93
N ALA A 289 3.88 25.18 16.24
CA ALA A 289 4.29 24.14 15.28
C ALA A 289 5.18 24.72 14.18
N GLN A 290 4.79 25.85 13.57
CA GLN A 290 5.58 26.49 12.52
C GLN A 290 6.96 26.95 13.00
N ILE A 291 7.07 27.51 14.21
CA ILE A 291 8.36 27.96 14.75
C ILE A 291 9.32 26.77 14.91
N VAL A 292 8.83 25.63 15.40
CA VAL A 292 9.65 24.44 15.58
C VAL A 292 9.98 23.78 14.23
N PHE A 293 9.07 23.84 13.25
CA PHE A 293 9.32 23.42 11.87
C PHE A 293 10.49 24.17 11.22
N ASP A 294 10.50 25.50 11.32
CA ASP A 294 11.59 26.32 10.79
C ASP A 294 12.94 25.99 11.48
N ALA A 295 12.90 25.68 12.78
CA ALA A 295 14.08 25.25 13.53
C ALA A 295 14.57 23.86 13.10
N ALA A 296 13.66 22.92 12.81
CA ALA A 296 13.97 21.59 12.32
C ALA A 296 14.68 21.64 10.96
N LEU A 297 14.17 22.43 10.00
CA LEU A 297 14.82 22.66 8.70
C LEU A 297 16.24 23.20 8.87
N THR A 298 16.42 24.17 9.78
CA THR A 298 17.74 24.74 10.08
C THR A 298 18.69 23.69 10.67
N ARG A 299 18.20 22.80 11.55
CA ARG A 299 19.01 21.70 12.10
C ARG A 299 19.41 20.69 11.02
N LEU A 300 18.51 20.36 10.09
CA LEU A 300 18.84 19.48 8.96
C LEU A 300 19.89 20.10 8.04
N GLU A 301 19.79 21.40 7.75
CA GLU A 301 20.82 22.14 7.01
C GLU A 301 22.19 22.05 7.73
N MET A 302 22.20 22.29 9.05
CA MET A 302 23.42 22.18 9.87
C MET A 302 23.99 20.75 9.92
N ALA A 303 23.14 19.73 9.84
CA ALA A 303 23.52 18.32 9.75
C ALA A 303 24.07 17.94 8.36
N GLY A 304 23.98 18.83 7.38
CA GLY A 304 24.56 18.66 6.05
C GLY A 304 23.59 18.19 4.97
N LEU A 305 22.28 18.34 5.17
CA LEU A 305 21.27 18.06 4.16
C LEU A 305 21.51 18.92 2.89
N SER A 306 21.25 18.35 1.71
CA SER A 306 21.50 19.06 0.46
C SER A 306 20.53 20.24 0.27
N ALA A 307 20.96 21.26 -0.47
CA ALA A 307 20.11 22.43 -0.74
C ALA A 307 18.88 22.10 -1.61
N VAL A 308 18.90 20.98 -2.34
CA VAL A 308 17.75 20.51 -3.13
C VAL A 308 16.71 19.92 -2.19
N ASP A 309 17.12 18.94 -1.37
CA ASP A 309 16.23 18.29 -0.41
C ASP A 309 15.66 19.29 0.60
N LEU A 310 16.48 20.25 1.05
CA LEU A 310 16.03 21.31 1.95
C LEU A 310 14.98 22.22 1.29
N ALA A 311 15.11 22.50 -0.02
CA ALA A 311 14.12 23.27 -0.75
C ALA A 311 12.81 22.50 -0.88
N ASP A 312 12.87 21.19 -1.11
CA ASP A 312 11.69 20.34 -1.19
C ASP A 312 10.97 20.29 0.18
N LEU A 313 11.69 20.07 1.28
CA LEU A 313 11.12 20.09 2.63
C LEU A 313 10.53 21.45 3.01
N SER A 314 11.15 22.55 2.57
CA SER A 314 10.64 23.91 2.87
C SER A 314 9.32 24.25 2.18
N ASN A 315 8.91 23.48 1.16
CA ASN A 315 7.63 23.64 0.47
C ASN A 315 6.49 22.88 1.16
N LEU A 316 6.79 22.04 2.15
CA LEU A 316 5.78 21.29 2.89
C LEU A 316 4.94 22.22 3.77
N SER A 317 3.69 21.85 3.95
CA SER A 317 2.80 22.49 4.94
C SER A 317 2.82 21.72 6.26
N ILE A 318 2.73 22.45 7.38
CA ILE A 318 2.55 21.86 8.70
C ILE A 318 1.16 22.19 9.24
N GLU A 319 0.40 21.17 9.63
CA GLU A 319 -0.96 21.29 10.16
C GLU A 319 -1.06 20.69 11.56
N VAL A 320 -1.69 21.41 12.48
CA VAL A 320 -2.02 20.87 13.80
C VAL A 320 -3.46 20.38 13.79
N THR A 321 -3.67 19.10 14.09
CA THR A 321 -4.98 18.44 14.07
C THR A 321 -5.09 17.41 15.18
N ASP A 322 -6.31 16.96 15.51
CA ASP A 322 -6.52 15.81 16.39
C ASP A 322 -6.26 14.51 15.61
N LEU A 323 -5.19 13.78 15.97
CA LEU A 323 -4.83 12.50 15.36
C LEU A 323 -5.38 11.34 16.19
N PRO A 324 -5.82 10.23 15.54
CA PRO A 324 -6.43 9.13 16.27
C PRO A 324 -5.41 8.34 17.11
N GLY A 325 -5.87 7.87 18.27
CA GLY A 325 -5.13 6.92 19.11
C GLY A 325 -3.90 7.56 19.78
N ASN A 326 -2.74 6.93 19.61
CA ASN A 326 -1.47 7.36 20.20
C ASN A 326 -0.52 8.02 19.19
N ARG A 327 -1.03 8.51 18.06
CA ARG A 327 -0.22 9.14 17.02
C ARG A 327 0.23 10.53 17.44
N LEU A 328 1.48 10.86 17.14
CA LEU A 328 2.11 12.14 17.44
C LEU A 328 2.32 12.99 16.19
N GLY A 329 2.69 12.34 15.09
CA GLY A 329 2.86 12.94 13.77
C GLY A 329 2.37 12.00 12.68
N GLN A 330 2.20 12.57 11.49
CA GLN A 330 1.87 11.85 10.26
C GLN A 330 2.44 12.62 9.06
N ALA A 331 3.30 11.98 8.28
CA ALA A 331 3.77 12.48 7.00
C ALA A 331 2.83 12.05 5.86
N LEU A 332 2.42 13.01 5.03
CA LEU A 332 1.64 12.81 3.81
C LEU A 332 2.26 13.65 2.68
N PRO A 333 2.05 13.28 1.40
CA PRO A 333 2.61 14.04 0.28
C PRO A 333 2.28 15.55 0.36
N GLY A 334 3.29 16.38 0.63
CA GLY A 334 3.17 17.84 0.68
C GLY A 334 2.68 18.43 2.02
N ILE A 335 2.37 17.60 3.02
CA ILE A 335 1.87 18.04 4.33
C ILE A 335 2.30 17.10 5.45
N ILE A 336 2.83 17.66 6.53
CA ILE A 336 3.00 16.94 7.79
C ILE A 336 1.91 17.39 8.78
N ARG A 337 1.28 16.42 9.43
CA ARG A 337 0.27 16.65 10.46
C ARG A 337 0.85 16.32 11.82
N ILE A 338 0.59 17.18 12.78
CA ILE A 338 1.03 17.03 14.17
C ILE A 338 -0.19 16.96 15.06
N ASP A 339 -0.20 16.01 15.99
CA ASP A 339 -1.30 15.88 16.93
C ASP A 339 -1.44 17.13 17.81
N HIS A 340 -2.67 17.53 18.09
CA HIS A 340 -2.93 18.77 18.81
C HIS A 340 -2.54 18.68 20.29
N ASN A 341 -2.54 17.51 20.92
CA ASN A 341 -2.33 17.39 22.37
C ASN A 341 -1.32 16.27 22.77
N ALA A 342 -0.56 15.76 21.81
CA ALA A 342 0.41 14.67 21.96
C ALA A 342 -0.23 13.39 22.54
N ALA A 343 -1.32 12.94 21.93
CA ALA A 343 -2.15 11.82 22.41
C ALA A 343 -2.59 12.01 23.88
N GLY A 344 -2.82 13.27 24.26
CA GLY A 344 -3.22 13.69 25.59
C GLY A 344 -2.10 13.77 26.63
N VAL A 345 -0.85 13.45 26.29
CA VAL A 345 0.30 13.57 27.23
C VAL A 345 0.85 15.00 27.31
N GLY A 346 0.56 15.82 26.29
CA GLY A 346 1.03 17.20 26.17
C GLY A 346 2.39 17.33 25.49
N TRP A 347 2.60 18.49 24.86
CA TRP A 347 3.81 18.81 24.13
C TRP A 347 4.86 19.50 25.00
N PHE A 348 6.11 19.08 24.85
CA PHE A 348 7.27 19.91 25.14
C PHE A 348 7.58 20.76 23.90
N VAL A 349 7.34 22.06 24.00
CA VAL A 349 7.66 23.03 22.95
C VAL A 349 8.91 23.80 23.37
N ASP A 350 10.03 23.45 22.74
CA ASP A 350 11.32 24.06 23.03
C ASP A 350 11.37 25.52 22.59
N SER A 351 11.61 26.42 23.55
CA SER A 351 11.78 27.86 23.26
C SER A 351 13.17 28.22 22.75
N THR A 352 14.12 27.30 22.89
CA THR A 352 15.53 27.42 22.51
C THR A 352 15.93 26.23 21.64
N PRO A 353 15.26 25.97 20.50
CA PRO A 353 15.41 24.74 19.72
C PRO A 353 16.77 24.56 19.04
N PHE A 354 17.76 25.41 19.31
CA PHE A 354 19.17 25.28 18.88
C PHE A 354 20.12 25.04 20.05
N ASP A 355 19.59 25.05 21.26
CA ASP A 355 20.26 24.72 22.50
C ASP A 355 19.64 23.42 23.01
N ASP A 356 20.47 22.44 23.38
CA ASP A 356 20.00 21.15 23.90
C ASP A 356 20.21 21.06 25.42
N ASN A 357 20.41 22.21 26.08
CA ASN A 357 20.63 22.32 27.51
C ASN A 357 19.47 21.76 28.34
N GLU A 358 18.26 21.65 27.80
CA GLU A 358 17.14 20.99 28.48
C GLU A 358 17.35 19.49 28.59
N TYR A 359 18.21 18.90 27.77
CA TYR A 359 18.46 17.45 27.74
C TYR A 359 19.83 17.07 28.31
N ASP A 360 20.66 18.05 28.72
CA ASP A 360 21.94 17.80 29.36
C ASP A 360 21.76 17.46 30.85
N PRO A 361 22.18 16.27 31.33
CA PRO A 361 22.12 15.92 32.75
C PRO A 361 22.87 16.90 33.66
N SER A 362 23.87 17.62 33.13
CA SER A 362 24.69 18.58 33.87
C SER A 362 23.95 19.87 34.21
N THR A 363 22.99 20.25 33.37
CA THR A 363 22.14 21.46 33.51
C THR A 363 20.83 21.15 34.24
N LEU A 364 20.34 19.90 34.17
CA LEU A 364 19.06 19.44 34.71
C LEU A 364 18.97 19.37 36.26
N LYS A 365 20.02 19.69 37.01
CA LYS A 365 20.04 19.73 38.51
C LYS A 365 19.43 18.48 39.18
N GLY A 366 19.54 17.30 38.57
CA GLY A 366 19.02 16.05 39.10
C GLY A 366 17.52 15.79 38.82
N LEU A 367 16.93 16.52 37.89
CA LEU A 367 15.68 16.13 37.24
C LEU A 367 15.99 15.10 36.14
N GLU A 368 15.20 14.04 36.05
CA GLU A 368 15.25 13.14 34.89
C GLU A 368 14.67 13.87 33.65
N PRO A 369 15.13 13.61 32.42
CA PRO A 369 14.57 14.24 31.21
C PRO A 369 13.05 14.05 31.07
N ALA A 370 12.51 12.92 31.51
CA ALA A 370 11.06 12.68 31.62
C ALA A 370 10.32 13.66 32.56
N SER A 371 11.05 14.36 33.44
CA SER A 371 10.52 15.38 34.36
C SER A 371 10.43 16.78 33.73
N ILE A 372 10.93 16.97 32.51
CA ILE A 372 10.84 18.23 31.73
C ILE A 372 9.41 18.42 31.19
N GLY A 373 8.65 17.33 31.06
CA GLY A 373 7.23 17.32 30.79
C GLY A 373 6.90 17.32 29.29
N GLY A 374 6.18 16.28 28.84
CA GLY A 374 5.61 16.19 27.51
C GLY A 374 6.50 15.55 26.44
N VAL A 375 5.93 15.36 25.26
CA VAL A 375 6.59 14.81 24.07
C VAL A 375 7.37 15.92 23.36
N ASP A 376 8.63 15.68 22.98
CA ASP A 376 9.46 16.67 22.30
C ASP A 376 8.98 16.96 20.88
N LEU A 377 8.40 18.14 20.66
CA LEU A 377 7.85 18.53 19.37
C LEU A 377 8.92 18.60 18.26
N LEU A 378 10.15 18.99 18.60
CA LEU A 378 11.24 19.08 17.63
C LEU A 378 11.60 17.70 17.09
N THR A 379 11.69 16.69 17.95
CA THR A 379 11.91 15.30 17.56
C THR A 379 10.82 14.79 16.63
N VAL A 380 9.54 15.02 16.96
CA VAL A 380 8.44 14.57 16.11
C VAL A 380 8.51 15.21 14.73
N ILE A 381 8.70 16.52 14.65
CA ILE A 381 8.80 17.19 13.35
C ILE A 381 10.01 16.70 12.54
N LEU A 382 11.18 16.50 13.17
CA LEU A 382 12.36 15.96 12.49
C LEU A 382 12.12 14.53 11.97
N HIS A 383 11.38 13.72 12.71
CA HIS A 383 10.98 12.37 12.28
C HIS A 383 10.08 12.42 11.05
N GLU A 384 9.02 13.24 11.06
CA GLU A 384 8.12 13.38 9.92
C GLU A 384 8.83 13.95 8.68
N LEU A 385 9.76 14.89 8.86
CA LEU A 385 10.59 15.41 7.77
C LEU A 385 11.52 14.33 7.19
N ALA A 386 12.04 13.43 8.02
CA ALA A 386 12.86 12.33 7.54
C ALA A 386 12.07 11.34 6.67
N HIS A 387 10.77 11.17 6.92
CA HIS A 387 9.89 10.38 6.05
C HIS A 387 9.71 10.97 4.66
N GLU A 388 9.61 12.30 4.56
CA GLU A 388 9.52 13.02 3.28
C GLU A 388 10.83 12.94 2.47
N LEU A 389 11.96 12.62 3.13
CA LEU A 389 13.23 12.31 2.49
C LEU A 389 13.38 10.82 2.12
N GLY A 390 12.33 10.01 2.24
CA GLY A 390 12.36 8.58 1.96
C GLY A 390 12.81 7.71 3.16
N GLY A 391 12.89 8.29 4.36
CA GLY A 391 13.14 7.54 5.59
C GLY A 391 12.01 6.57 5.93
N VAL A 392 12.38 5.41 6.45
CA VAL A 392 11.45 4.36 6.91
C VAL A 392 11.55 4.20 8.41
N ASP A 393 10.42 3.87 9.04
CA ASP A 393 10.35 3.59 10.47
C ASP A 393 11.27 2.42 10.85
N LEU A 394 11.91 2.56 12.01
CA LEU A 394 12.72 1.53 12.65
C LEU A 394 12.04 1.07 13.94
N ASP A 395 12.16 -0.22 14.26
CA ASP A 395 11.65 -0.75 15.52
C ASP A 395 12.36 -0.08 16.71
N ALA A 396 11.60 0.66 17.52
CA ALA A 396 12.15 1.35 18.70
C ALA A 396 12.73 0.41 19.76
N SER A 397 12.38 -0.88 19.76
CA SER A 397 13.01 -1.88 20.64
C SER A 397 14.44 -2.22 20.22
N GLU A 398 14.77 -2.07 18.93
CA GLU A 398 16.10 -2.29 18.38
C GLU A 398 16.92 -1.00 18.30
N PHE A 399 16.27 0.12 17.95
CA PHE A 399 16.91 1.42 17.70
C PHE A 399 16.33 2.56 18.56
N PRO A 400 16.29 2.44 19.90
CA PRO A 400 15.52 3.34 20.77
C PRO A 400 15.94 4.82 20.70
N GLU A 401 17.17 5.13 20.28
CA GLU A 401 17.69 6.50 20.18
C GLU A 401 17.70 7.04 18.74
N HIS A 402 17.32 6.23 17.76
CA HIS A 402 17.39 6.64 16.35
C HIS A 402 16.22 7.55 15.99
N LEU A 403 16.47 8.60 15.20
CA LEU A 403 15.45 9.58 14.81
C LEU A 403 14.19 8.92 14.24
N LEU A 404 14.37 7.97 13.32
CA LEU A 404 13.30 7.20 12.67
C LEU A 404 12.72 6.04 13.50
N ALA A 405 12.99 5.94 14.81
CA ALA A 405 12.35 4.90 15.62
C ALA A 405 10.85 5.18 15.82
N ASP A 406 10.02 4.16 15.64
CA ASP A 406 8.56 4.21 15.47
C ASP A 406 7.76 4.54 16.76
N ARG A 407 8.44 4.62 17.90
CA ARG A 407 7.88 5.02 19.20
C ARG A 407 8.74 6.09 19.85
N LEU A 408 8.12 7.08 20.49
CA LEU A 408 8.79 8.13 21.25
C LEU A 408 8.27 8.21 22.68
N GLU A 409 9.18 8.25 23.66
CA GLU A 409 8.87 8.48 25.06
C GLU A 409 8.88 9.99 25.40
N PRO A 410 8.00 10.47 26.29
CA PRO A 410 8.08 11.83 26.82
C PRO A 410 9.45 12.15 27.44
N GLY A 411 9.97 13.34 27.17
CA GLY A 411 11.30 13.78 27.61
C GLY A 411 12.48 13.21 26.81
N GLN A 412 12.24 12.44 25.76
CA GLN A 412 13.28 11.99 24.83
C GLN A 412 13.46 13.01 23.69
N ARG A 413 14.72 13.31 23.34
CA ARG A 413 15.09 14.08 22.15
C ARG A 413 15.96 13.25 21.22
N ARG A 414 15.61 13.24 19.93
CA ARG A 414 16.38 12.59 18.86
C ARG A 414 16.68 13.60 17.76
N LEU A 415 17.90 13.56 17.26
CA LEU A 415 18.44 14.53 16.30
C LEU A 415 19.02 13.78 15.08
N PRO A 416 19.04 14.44 13.90
CA PRO A 416 19.57 13.88 12.66
C PRO A 416 21.09 13.62 12.67
#